data_AF-A0A9D6RZD2-F1
#
_entry.id   AF-A0A9D6RZD2-F1
#
_cell.length_a   1.000
_cell.length_b   1.000
_cell.length_c   1.000
_cell.angle_alpha   90.00
_cell.angle_beta   90.00
_cell.angle_gamma   90.00
#
_symmetry.space_group_name_H-M   'P 1'
#
loop_
_entity.id
_entity.type
_entity.pdbx_description
1 polymer ?
#
loop_
_entity_poly.entity_id
_entity_poly.type
_entity_poly.pdbx_seq_one_letter_code
_entity_poly.pdbx_strand_id
1 'polypeptide(L)'
;MKKPGKALTVVGIFIGIVVIFLVGWVTSNYSHTYKKIEIPNGSLADSKYKCTRTERYDNPPEFDRALSLINQRGTEYIRKNNITANLTNLTPCVVVKYTDVKNTIGAEGYFIFGDKEANANYLPVYVDNSYKETDDLITALLLKHEITHAYQFIRALNGENDLSCMDKEAEAFLSQSLFISQLNDEELRSLIYRIDNEPNLHPQLQLVSSFNQVSDYATNQCGSDKNCFLDVYIKKIRDMVYANPFYQKQCS
;
A
#
# COMPACT_ATOMS: atom_id res chain seq x y z
N MET A 1 -32.46 47.53 -18.37
CA MET A 1 -32.10 46.10 -18.57
C MET A 1 -30.59 46.01 -18.78
N LYS A 2 -29.82 45.64 -17.74
CA LYS A 2 -28.37 45.39 -17.81
C LYS A 2 -28.15 43.87 -17.78
N LYS A 3 -27.45 43.32 -18.77
CA LYS A 3 -27.00 41.92 -18.73
C LYS A 3 -25.79 41.80 -17.78
N PRO A 4 -25.72 40.80 -16.90
CA PRO A 4 -24.50 40.51 -16.15
C PRO A 4 -23.53 39.70 -17.02
N GLY A 5 -22.27 40.16 -17.09
CA GLY A 5 -21.16 39.39 -17.65
C GLY A 5 -20.75 38.29 -16.69
N LYS A 6 -20.64 37.06 -17.19
CA LYS A 6 -20.02 35.93 -16.49
C LYS A 6 -18.51 36.00 -16.73
N ALA A 7 -17.73 36.19 -15.67
CA ALA A 7 -16.30 35.91 -15.71
C ALA A 7 -16.11 34.42 -15.39
N LEU A 8 -15.58 33.68 -16.37
CA LEU A 8 -15.22 32.27 -16.24
C LEU A 8 -13.85 32.19 -15.55
N THR A 9 -13.79 31.48 -14.43
CA THR A 9 -12.57 31.18 -13.68
C THR A 9 -11.73 30.18 -14.47
N VAL A 10 -10.54 30.58 -14.92
CA VAL A 10 -9.51 29.67 -15.44
C VAL A 10 -8.52 29.43 -14.31
N VAL A 11 -8.68 28.32 -13.59
CA VAL A 11 -7.63 27.74 -12.73
C VAL A 11 -7.33 26.38 -13.32
N GLY A 12 -6.28 26.34 -14.14
CA GLY A 12 -5.81 25.14 -14.80
C GLY A 12 -4.30 25.02 -14.68
N ILE A 13 -3.88 23.89 -14.09
CA ILE A 13 -2.66 23.14 -14.42
C ILE A 13 -1.34 23.77 -13.94
N PHE A 14 -0.93 23.48 -12.70
CA PHE A 14 0.50 23.53 -12.29
C PHE A 14 0.80 22.59 -11.10
N ILE A 15 0.40 21.32 -11.15
CA ILE A 15 0.70 20.31 -10.09
C ILE A 15 1.80 19.30 -10.50
N GLY A 16 2.29 19.34 -11.74
CA GLY A 16 3.04 18.19 -12.29
C GLY A 16 4.56 18.10 -12.09
N ILE A 17 5.30 19.16 -11.73
CA ILE A 17 6.75 19.18 -12.08
C ILE A 17 7.75 19.38 -10.93
N VAL A 18 7.34 19.68 -9.68
CA VAL A 18 8.30 19.89 -8.56
C VAL A 18 8.24 18.75 -7.51
N VAL A 19 8.07 17.50 -7.98
CA VAL A 19 7.88 16.31 -7.13
C VAL A 19 9.17 15.50 -6.91
N ILE A 20 10.23 15.69 -7.70
CA ILE A 20 11.30 14.66 -7.77
C ILE A 20 12.61 15.01 -7.01
N PHE A 21 12.91 16.27 -6.71
CA PHE A 21 14.24 16.62 -6.17
C PHE A 21 14.37 16.80 -4.64
N LEU A 22 13.28 16.78 -3.87
CA LEU A 22 13.34 17.04 -2.42
C LEU A 22 13.08 15.83 -1.51
N VAL A 23 12.79 14.66 -2.08
CA VAL A 23 12.62 13.40 -1.31
C VAL A 23 13.98 12.88 -0.79
N GLY A 24 15.09 13.25 -1.43
CA GLY A 24 16.44 12.79 -1.05
C GLY A 24 17.19 13.62 -0.02
N TRP A 25 16.80 14.88 0.26
CA TRP A 25 17.61 15.78 1.11
C TRP A 25 16.99 16.10 2.47
N VAL A 26 15.67 15.98 2.63
CA VAL A 26 14.96 16.34 3.88
C VAL A 26 14.90 15.18 4.88
N THR A 27 15.45 14.01 4.57
CA THR A 27 15.52 12.89 5.53
C THR A 27 16.65 13.01 6.57
N SER A 28 17.53 14.02 6.47
CA SER A 28 18.77 14.08 7.26
C SER A 28 18.69 14.92 8.54
N ASN A 29 17.73 15.84 8.70
CA ASN A 29 17.65 16.67 9.90
C ASN A 29 16.18 16.93 10.28
N TYR A 30 15.81 16.53 11.50
CA TYR A 30 14.48 16.58 12.17
C TYR A 30 13.66 15.28 12.13
N SER A 31 13.79 14.48 13.21
CA SER A 31 12.68 14.02 14.07
C SER A 31 13.20 12.96 15.06
N HIS A 32 13.65 13.41 16.23
CA HIS A 32 13.95 12.52 17.36
C HIS A 32 12.64 12.16 18.06
N THR A 33 11.92 11.12 17.61
CA THR A 33 11.17 10.19 18.52
C THR A 33 10.55 8.97 17.86
N TYR A 34 10.55 8.82 16.53
CA TYR A 34 10.00 7.61 15.89
C TYR A 34 11.02 7.03 14.92
N LYS A 35 11.22 5.71 14.99
CA LYS A 35 11.97 5.00 13.95
C LYS A 35 11.22 5.19 12.64
N LYS A 36 11.88 5.87 11.69
CA LYS A 36 11.26 6.31 10.44
C LYS A 36 10.74 5.10 9.68
N ILE A 37 9.42 5.04 9.49
CA ILE A 37 8.85 4.16 8.47
C ILE A 37 9.25 4.81 7.15
N GLU A 38 10.28 4.27 6.52
CA GLU A 38 10.68 4.71 5.20
C GLU A 38 9.70 4.13 4.19
N ILE A 39 9.20 4.96 3.27
CA ILE A 39 8.58 4.42 2.05
C ILE A 39 9.65 3.52 1.43
N PRO A 40 9.37 2.24 1.16
CA PRO A 40 10.39 1.31 0.69
C PRO A 40 10.97 1.77 -0.65
N ASN A 41 12.07 2.50 -0.57
CA ASN A 41 12.88 2.98 -1.69
C ASN A 41 14.18 2.17 -1.81
N GLY A 42 14.37 1.17 -0.94
CA GLY A 42 15.49 0.24 -1.01
C GLY A 42 15.39 -0.65 -2.24
N SER A 43 16.33 -0.46 -3.16
CA SER A 43 16.56 -1.39 -4.26
C SER A 43 17.08 -2.72 -3.69
N LEU A 44 16.35 -3.82 -3.88
CA LEU A 44 16.89 -5.16 -3.58
C LEU A 44 17.79 -5.67 -4.71
N ALA A 45 18.11 -4.86 -5.73
CA ALA A 45 18.87 -5.29 -6.89
C ALA A 45 20.24 -5.89 -6.53
N ASP A 46 20.90 -5.33 -5.51
CA ASP A 46 22.22 -5.78 -5.03
C ASP A 46 22.14 -6.62 -3.75
N SER A 47 20.91 -6.93 -3.30
CA SER A 47 20.71 -7.73 -2.09
C SER A 47 21.04 -9.21 -2.34
N LYS A 48 21.51 -9.89 -1.28
CA LYS A 48 21.85 -11.32 -1.32
C LYS A 48 20.61 -12.16 -1.57
N TYR A 49 19.51 -11.83 -0.90
CA TYR A 49 18.22 -12.48 -1.06
C TYR A 49 17.28 -11.56 -1.83
N LYS A 50 16.94 -11.94 -3.06
CA LYS A 50 15.98 -11.24 -3.91
C LYS A 50 15.14 -12.23 -4.69
N CYS A 51 13.96 -11.78 -5.11
CA CYS A 51 13.17 -12.50 -6.09
C CYS A 51 13.94 -12.56 -7.42
N THR A 52 14.29 -13.77 -7.87
CA THR A 52 14.98 -14.03 -9.14
C THR A 52 14.06 -14.66 -10.18
N ARG A 53 12.81 -14.96 -9.82
CA ARG A 53 11.84 -15.50 -10.77
C ARG A 53 11.43 -14.43 -11.79
N THR A 54 11.35 -14.85 -13.05
CA THR A 54 10.80 -14.06 -14.14
C THR A 54 9.37 -14.46 -14.49
N GLU A 55 8.99 -15.70 -14.16
CA GLU A 55 7.66 -16.27 -14.40
C GLU A 55 6.89 -16.37 -13.09
N ARG A 56 5.61 -16.02 -13.13
CA ARG A 56 4.70 -16.17 -11.98
C ARG A 56 4.43 -17.63 -11.67
N TYR A 57 4.09 -17.90 -10.41
CA TYR A 57 3.46 -19.16 -10.05
C TYR A 57 2.05 -19.25 -10.65
N ASP A 58 1.56 -20.47 -10.80
CA ASP A 58 0.15 -20.70 -11.13
C ASP A 58 -0.72 -20.29 -9.94
N ASN A 59 -1.51 -19.23 -10.12
CA ASN A 59 -2.46 -18.75 -9.14
C ASN A 59 -3.89 -18.90 -9.70
N PRO A 60 -4.91 -18.96 -8.83
CA PRO A 60 -6.28 -18.71 -9.24
C PRO A 60 -6.40 -17.44 -10.11
N PRO A 61 -7.21 -17.44 -11.19
CA PRO A 61 -7.22 -16.37 -12.18
C PRO A 61 -7.44 -14.95 -11.62
N GLU A 62 -8.29 -14.81 -10.60
CA GLU A 62 -8.57 -13.56 -9.89
C GLU A 62 -7.33 -12.99 -9.19
N PHE A 63 -6.49 -13.84 -8.60
CA PHE A 63 -5.24 -13.41 -7.99
C PHE A 63 -4.20 -13.03 -9.04
N ASP A 64 -4.13 -13.73 -10.16
CA ASP A 64 -3.26 -13.34 -11.27
C ASP A 64 -3.65 -11.99 -11.88
N ARG A 65 -4.95 -11.70 -12.01
CA ARG A 65 -5.41 -10.38 -12.45
C ARG A 65 -5.09 -9.30 -11.42
N ALA A 66 -5.34 -9.54 -10.14
CA ALA A 66 -5.02 -8.60 -9.06
C ALA A 66 -3.51 -8.31 -8.95
N LEU A 67 -2.65 -9.33 -9.02
CA LEU A 67 -1.19 -9.17 -9.07
C LEU A 67 -0.73 -8.40 -10.30
N SER A 68 -1.37 -8.63 -11.46
CA SER A 68 -1.08 -7.89 -12.69
C SER A 68 -1.42 -6.41 -12.52
N LEU A 69 -2.55 -6.09 -11.90
CA LEU A 69 -2.97 -4.72 -11.61
C LEU A 69 -1.97 -4.01 -10.69
N ILE A 70 -1.52 -4.66 -9.60
CA ILE A 70 -0.50 -4.11 -8.70
C ILE A 70 0.80 -3.80 -9.48
N ASN A 71 1.27 -4.75 -10.28
CA ASN A 71 2.49 -4.57 -11.07
C ASN A 71 2.33 -3.46 -12.13
N GLN A 72 1.18 -3.38 -12.78
CA GLN A 72 0.88 -2.35 -13.77
C GLN A 72 0.91 -0.96 -13.14
N ARG A 73 0.18 -0.73 -12.05
CA ARG A 73 0.11 0.59 -11.39
C ARG A 73 1.45 1.00 -10.80
N GLY A 74 2.20 0.05 -10.23
CA GLY A 74 3.57 0.29 -9.79
C GLY A 74 4.48 0.74 -10.94
N THR A 75 4.46 0.03 -12.07
CA THR A 75 5.27 0.35 -13.25
C THR A 75 4.88 1.72 -13.85
N GLU A 76 3.58 2.00 -13.97
CA GLU A 76 3.09 3.28 -14.46
C GLU A 76 3.49 4.44 -13.53
N TYR A 77 3.44 4.23 -12.22
CA TYR A 77 3.88 5.22 -11.24
C TYR A 77 5.38 5.52 -11.36
N ILE A 78 6.22 4.49 -11.46
CA ILE A 78 7.67 4.63 -11.68
C ILE A 78 7.93 5.45 -12.94
N ARG A 79 7.29 5.06 -14.05
CA ARG A 79 7.43 5.72 -15.36
C ARG A 79 6.97 7.18 -15.31
N LYS A 80 5.81 7.46 -14.71
CA LYS A 80 5.24 8.81 -14.60
C LYS A 80 6.13 9.75 -13.79
N ASN A 81 6.82 9.22 -12.77
CA ASN A 81 7.65 10.00 -11.86
C ASN A 81 9.15 9.91 -12.16
N ASN A 82 9.55 9.33 -13.30
CA ASN A 82 10.96 9.14 -13.70
C ASN A 82 11.83 8.56 -12.58
N ILE A 83 11.27 7.62 -11.81
CA ILE A 83 11.99 6.99 -10.70
C ILE A 83 13.01 6.02 -11.29
N THR A 84 14.29 6.27 -11.06
CA THR A 84 15.41 5.44 -11.53
C THR A 84 15.70 4.25 -10.62
N ALA A 85 14.97 4.11 -9.51
CA ALA A 85 15.13 3.00 -8.58
C ALA A 85 14.73 1.68 -9.25
N ASN A 86 15.59 0.67 -9.14
CA ASN A 86 15.28 -0.71 -9.52
C ASN A 86 14.35 -1.32 -8.46
N LEU A 87 13.07 -0.94 -8.50
CA LEU A 87 12.06 -1.48 -7.61
C LEU A 87 11.88 -2.97 -7.93
N THR A 88 12.14 -3.79 -6.92
CA THR A 88 12.08 -5.24 -7.07
C THR A 88 10.63 -5.67 -7.20
N ASN A 89 10.27 -6.13 -8.40
CA ASN A 89 8.98 -6.74 -8.64
C ASN A 89 8.95 -8.12 -7.94
N LEU A 90 8.24 -8.21 -6.82
CA LEU A 90 8.06 -9.46 -6.09
C LEU A 90 6.94 -10.34 -6.66
N THR A 91 6.08 -9.82 -7.54
CA THR A 91 4.91 -10.56 -8.04
C THR A 91 5.24 -11.91 -8.68
N PRO A 92 6.39 -12.13 -9.37
CA PRO A 92 6.76 -13.46 -9.86
C PRO A 92 7.07 -14.50 -8.78
N CYS A 93 7.39 -14.05 -7.57
CA CYS A 93 7.72 -14.91 -6.43
C CYS A 93 6.56 -15.12 -5.47
N VAL A 94 5.45 -14.41 -5.65
CA VAL A 94 4.25 -14.54 -4.82
C VAL A 94 3.39 -15.69 -5.34
N VAL A 95 2.96 -16.55 -4.42
CA VAL A 95 1.93 -17.55 -4.68
C VAL A 95 0.77 -17.30 -3.72
N VAL A 96 -0.44 -17.21 -4.24
CA VAL A 96 -1.64 -16.93 -3.44
C VAL A 96 -2.45 -18.20 -3.28
N LYS A 97 -2.71 -18.58 -2.03
CA LYS A 97 -3.44 -19.79 -1.66
C LYS A 97 -4.72 -19.43 -0.92
N TYR A 98 -5.82 -20.04 -1.32
CA TYR A 98 -7.06 -19.98 -0.54
C TYR A 98 -6.93 -20.77 0.75
N THR A 99 -7.52 -20.23 1.81
CA THR A 99 -7.65 -20.89 3.10
C THR A 99 -8.85 -20.32 3.85
N ASP A 100 -9.22 -20.92 4.97
CA ASP A 100 -10.32 -20.46 5.83
C ASP A 100 -9.82 -19.52 6.94
N VAL A 101 -9.15 -18.45 6.54
CA VAL A 101 -8.46 -17.53 7.47
C VAL A 101 -9.39 -16.74 8.34
N LYS A 102 -10.52 -16.31 7.79
CA LYS A 102 -11.47 -15.49 8.55
C LYS A 102 -12.03 -16.28 9.73
N ASN A 103 -12.27 -17.57 9.56
CA ASN A 103 -12.72 -18.45 10.65
C ASN A 103 -11.57 -18.89 11.57
N THR A 104 -10.35 -19.01 11.05
CA THR A 104 -9.20 -19.52 11.83
C THR A 104 -8.55 -18.43 12.69
N ILE A 105 -8.26 -17.27 12.09
CA ILE A 105 -7.51 -16.18 12.73
C ILE A 105 -8.26 -14.85 12.73
N GLY A 106 -9.38 -14.73 12.00
CA GLY A 106 -10.15 -13.47 11.95
C GLY A 106 -9.62 -12.44 10.95
N ALA A 107 -8.71 -12.83 10.06
CA ALA A 107 -8.12 -11.97 9.03
C ALA A 107 -8.65 -12.27 7.62
N GLU A 108 -8.49 -11.33 6.70
CA GLU A 108 -8.83 -11.52 5.27
C GLU A 108 -7.70 -12.17 4.47
N GLY A 109 -6.46 -11.97 4.91
CA GLY A 109 -5.26 -12.60 4.39
C GLY A 109 -4.14 -12.57 5.42
N TYR A 110 -3.06 -13.30 5.16
CA TYR A 110 -1.83 -13.22 5.95
C TYR A 110 -0.59 -13.69 5.16
N PHE A 111 0.57 -13.25 5.62
CA PHE A 111 1.89 -13.80 5.31
C PHE A 111 2.60 -14.26 6.59
N ILE A 112 3.19 -15.46 6.60
CA ILE A 112 3.88 -16.00 7.79
C ILE A 112 5.37 -15.71 7.73
N PHE A 113 5.85 -14.94 8.72
CA PHE A 113 7.28 -14.83 8.97
C PHE A 113 7.80 -16.14 9.58
N GLY A 114 8.82 -16.74 8.95
CA GLY A 114 9.44 -17.97 9.44
C GLY A 114 8.77 -19.27 8.97
N ASP A 115 7.87 -19.19 8.00
CA ASP A 115 7.46 -20.37 7.24
C ASP A 115 8.70 -21.06 6.65
N LYS A 116 8.84 -22.36 6.89
CA LYS A 116 9.98 -23.16 6.45
C LYS A 116 10.05 -23.28 4.93
N GLU A 117 8.92 -23.13 4.24
CA GLU A 117 8.85 -23.16 2.79
C GLU A 117 9.15 -21.79 2.17
N ALA A 118 8.85 -20.71 2.89
CA ALA A 118 9.04 -19.35 2.40
C ALA A 118 10.53 -19.03 2.20
N ASN A 119 10.84 -18.52 1.01
CA ASN A 119 12.18 -18.08 0.65
C ASN A 119 12.10 -16.97 -0.41
N ALA A 120 13.26 -16.45 -0.84
CA ALA A 120 13.28 -15.31 -1.76
C ALA A 120 12.58 -15.53 -3.09
N ASN A 121 12.41 -16.79 -3.50
CA ASN A 121 11.73 -17.19 -4.73
C ASN A 121 10.36 -17.83 -4.50
N TYR A 122 9.91 -17.98 -3.25
CA TYR A 122 8.62 -18.58 -2.93
C TYR A 122 8.02 -17.85 -1.73
N LEU A 123 7.04 -16.99 -1.98
CA LEU A 123 6.41 -16.11 -1.00
C LEU A 123 4.93 -16.47 -0.89
N PRO A 124 4.57 -17.42 -0.01
CA PRO A 124 3.19 -17.85 0.14
C PRO A 124 2.36 -16.78 0.86
N VAL A 125 1.32 -16.31 0.17
CA VAL A 125 0.29 -15.43 0.71
C VAL A 125 -1.00 -16.24 0.82
N TYR A 126 -1.64 -16.17 1.97
CA TYR A 126 -2.87 -16.90 2.26
C TYR A 126 -4.03 -15.93 2.30
N VAL A 127 -5.12 -16.24 1.61
CA VAL A 127 -6.29 -15.36 1.46
C VAL A 127 -7.58 -16.13 1.74
N ASP A 128 -8.56 -15.46 2.33
CA ASP A 128 -9.85 -16.06 2.66
C ASP A 128 -10.60 -16.57 1.43
N ASN A 129 -11.35 -17.67 1.61
CA ASN A 129 -12.22 -18.19 0.56
C ASN A 129 -13.27 -17.17 0.07
N SER A 130 -13.64 -16.17 0.87
CA SER A 130 -14.58 -15.12 0.44
C SER A 130 -14.07 -14.32 -0.75
N TYR A 131 -12.76 -14.28 -1.00
CA TYR A 131 -12.18 -13.52 -2.12
C TYR A 131 -12.36 -14.18 -3.49
N LYS A 132 -12.91 -15.42 -3.55
CA LYS A 132 -13.30 -16.06 -4.82
C LYS A 132 -14.34 -15.27 -5.60
N GLU A 133 -15.17 -14.52 -4.88
CA GLU A 133 -16.28 -13.74 -5.45
C GLU A 133 -15.96 -12.24 -5.49
N THR A 134 -14.75 -11.86 -5.06
CA THR A 134 -14.31 -10.47 -4.97
C THR A 134 -13.64 -10.04 -6.27
N ASP A 135 -13.87 -8.79 -6.68
CA ASP A 135 -13.27 -8.24 -7.89
C ASP A 135 -11.76 -7.99 -7.76
N ASP A 136 -11.10 -7.81 -8.90
CA ASP A 136 -9.65 -7.68 -9.00
C ASP A 136 -9.12 -6.45 -8.23
N LEU A 137 -9.90 -5.36 -8.13
CA LEU A 137 -9.46 -4.13 -7.49
C LEU A 137 -9.44 -4.27 -5.96
N ILE A 138 -10.51 -4.82 -5.38
CA ILE A 138 -10.55 -5.12 -3.94
C ILE A 138 -9.52 -6.18 -3.56
N THR A 139 -9.37 -7.20 -4.39
CA THR A 139 -8.35 -8.23 -4.19
C THR A 139 -6.94 -7.64 -4.26
N ALA A 140 -6.68 -6.71 -5.18
CA ALA A 140 -5.39 -6.02 -5.27
C ALA A 140 -5.10 -5.15 -4.04
N LEU A 141 -6.11 -4.51 -3.43
CA LEU A 141 -5.93 -3.77 -2.17
C LEU A 141 -5.43 -4.68 -1.05
N LEU A 142 -6.06 -5.85 -0.86
CA LEU A 142 -5.61 -6.83 0.12
C LEU A 142 -4.20 -7.34 -0.22
N LEU A 143 -3.99 -7.81 -1.46
CA LEU A 143 -2.71 -8.39 -1.84
C LEU A 143 -1.56 -7.38 -1.74
N LYS A 144 -1.80 -6.09 -1.96
CA LYS A 144 -0.78 -5.07 -1.76
C LYS A 144 -0.29 -5.01 -0.32
N HIS A 145 -1.20 -5.17 0.65
CA HIS A 145 -0.86 -5.28 2.06
C HIS A 145 0.04 -6.50 2.30
N GLU A 146 -0.41 -7.69 1.88
CA GLU A 146 0.32 -8.94 2.11
C GLU A 146 1.68 -9.02 1.39
N ILE A 147 1.78 -8.46 0.17
CA ILE A 147 3.04 -8.34 -0.56
C ILE A 147 4.02 -7.44 0.20
N THR A 148 3.54 -6.48 0.99
CA THR A 148 4.42 -5.65 1.84
C THR A 148 5.03 -6.49 2.96
N HIS A 149 4.29 -7.41 3.57
CA HIS A 149 4.86 -8.38 4.50
C HIS A 149 5.86 -9.32 3.82
N ALA A 150 5.56 -9.79 2.62
CA ALA A 150 6.50 -10.60 1.84
C ALA A 150 7.80 -9.81 1.55
N TYR A 151 7.71 -8.52 1.22
CA TYR A 151 8.86 -7.64 1.07
C TYR A 151 9.66 -7.46 2.38
N GLN A 152 8.98 -7.24 3.50
CA GLN A 152 9.61 -7.17 4.82
C GLN A 152 10.33 -8.46 5.18
N PHE A 153 9.82 -9.62 4.76
CA PHE A 153 10.50 -10.90 4.92
C PHE A 153 11.81 -10.96 4.11
N ILE A 154 11.81 -10.50 2.84
CA ILE A 154 13.04 -10.40 2.05
C ILE A 154 14.07 -9.47 2.71
N ARG A 155 13.62 -8.32 3.21
CA ARG A 155 14.47 -7.39 3.97
C ARG A 155 15.06 -8.06 5.20
N ALA A 156 14.26 -8.79 5.96
CA ALA A 156 14.72 -9.54 7.13
C ALA A 156 15.76 -10.61 6.78
N LEU A 157 15.61 -11.32 5.64
CA LEU A 157 16.62 -12.26 5.14
C LEU A 157 17.96 -11.57 4.82
N ASN A 158 17.93 -10.29 4.44
CA ASN A 158 19.11 -9.47 4.19
C ASN A 158 19.63 -8.74 5.44
N GLY A 159 19.08 -9.03 6.63
CA GLY A 159 19.51 -8.44 7.90
C GLY A 159 18.81 -7.11 8.26
N GLU A 160 17.87 -6.64 7.44
CA GLU A 160 17.06 -5.45 7.68
C GLU A 160 15.76 -5.84 8.39
N ASN A 161 15.84 -6.21 9.68
CA ASN A 161 14.69 -6.66 10.48
C ASN A 161 14.48 -5.81 11.73
N ASP A 162 14.42 -4.51 11.54
CA ASP A 162 14.63 -3.58 12.64
C ASP A 162 13.36 -2.78 13.00
N LEU A 163 12.23 -3.09 12.35
CA LEU A 163 10.88 -2.65 12.72
C LEU A 163 10.22 -3.62 13.72
N SER A 164 9.46 -3.06 14.67
CA SER A 164 8.58 -3.86 15.53
C SER A 164 7.45 -4.51 14.72
N CYS A 165 6.77 -5.52 15.28
CA CYS A 165 5.60 -6.12 14.62
C CYS A 165 4.55 -5.06 14.27
N MET A 166 4.21 -4.16 15.20
CA MET A 166 3.25 -3.09 14.97
C MET A 166 3.71 -2.08 13.91
N ASP A 167 5.01 -1.77 13.85
CA ASP A 167 5.55 -0.90 12.81
C ASP A 167 5.51 -1.54 11.42
N LYS A 168 5.68 -2.86 11.34
CA LYS A 168 5.55 -3.62 10.08
C LYS A 168 4.12 -3.60 9.56
N GLU A 169 3.13 -3.78 10.43
CA GLU A 169 1.71 -3.63 10.08
C GLU A 169 1.41 -2.22 9.58
N ALA A 170 1.89 -1.18 10.28
CA ALA A 170 1.72 0.21 9.85
C ALA A 170 2.38 0.50 8.48
N GLU A 171 3.56 -0.08 8.21
CA GLU A 171 4.19 0.00 6.89
C GLU A 171 3.34 -0.69 5.81
N ALA A 172 2.73 -1.85 6.11
CA ALA A 172 1.84 -2.55 5.19
C ALA A 172 0.59 -1.73 4.85
N PHE A 173 -0.06 -1.12 5.84
CA PHE A 173 -1.18 -0.21 5.62
C PHE A 173 -0.78 1.05 4.85
N LEU A 174 0.39 1.63 5.13
CA LEU A 174 0.90 2.78 4.39
C LEU A 174 1.14 2.41 2.91
N SER A 175 1.74 1.25 2.66
CA SER A 175 1.97 0.70 1.32
C SER A 175 0.66 0.47 0.55
N GLN A 176 -0.37 -0.02 1.24
CA GLN A 176 -1.72 -0.19 0.70
C GLN A 176 -2.37 1.15 0.37
N SER A 177 -2.27 2.15 1.24
CA SER A 177 -2.74 3.51 0.97
C SER A 177 -2.04 4.15 -0.24
N LEU A 178 -0.71 4.02 -0.32
CA LEU A 178 0.07 4.52 -1.45
C LEU A 178 -0.37 3.88 -2.76
N PHE A 179 -0.71 2.59 -2.76
CA PHE A 179 -1.25 1.94 -3.95
C PHE A 179 -2.59 2.52 -4.41
N ILE A 180 -3.48 2.93 -3.49
CA ILE A 180 -4.72 3.64 -3.84
C ILE A 180 -4.40 4.92 -4.61
N SER A 181 -3.36 5.66 -4.20
CA SER A 181 -2.92 6.88 -4.91
C SER A 181 -2.32 6.62 -6.31
N GLN A 182 -2.02 5.36 -6.63
CA GLN A 182 -1.48 4.93 -7.92
C GLN A 182 -2.57 4.44 -8.88
N LEU A 183 -3.80 4.26 -8.40
CA LEU A 183 -4.93 3.86 -9.23
C LEU A 183 -5.25 4.93 -10.29
N ASN A 184 -5.84 4.48 -11.40
CA ASN A 184 -6.33 5.40 -12.41
C ASN A 184 -7.66 6.07 -11.99
N ASP A 185 -8.10 7.07 -12.76
CA ASP A 185 -9.33 7.82 -12.46
C ASP A 185 -10.60 6.95 -12.43
N GLU A 186 -10.70 5.94 -13.29
CA GLU A 186 -11.88 5.05 -13.35
C GLU A 186 -11.93 4.09 -12.16
N GLU A 187 -10.79 3.52 -11.78
CA GLU A 187 -10.62 2.66 -10.61
C GLU A 187 -10.93 3.42 -9.33
N LEU A 188 -10.38 4.64 -9.18
CA LEU A 188 -10.65 5.48 -8.03
C LEU A 188 -12.13 5.88 -7.94
N ARG A 189 -12.74 6.28 -9.06
CA ARG A 189 -14.19 6.57 -9.11
C ARG A 189 -15.03 5.35 -8.77
N SER A 190 -14.62 4.16 -9.21
CA SER A 190 -15.30 2.90 -8.86
C SER A 190 -15.26 2.67 -7.35
N LEU A 191 -14.11 2.84 -6.69
CA LEU A 191 -14.01 2.73 -5.23
C LEU A 191 -14.90 3.74 -4.51
N ILE A 192 -14.83 5.02 -4.90
CA ILE A 192 -15.63 6.09 -4.29
C ILE A 192 -17.13 5.79 -4.44
N TYR A 193 -17.57 5.42 -5.65
CA TYR A 193 -18.96 5.08 -5.90
C TYR A 193 -19.44 3.96 -4.98
N ARG A 194 -18.65 2.90 -4.80
CA ARG A 194 -19.00 1.78 -3.92
C ARG A 194 -19.04 2.18 -2.45
N ILE A 195 -18.09 3.00 -2.01
CA ILE A 195 -18.09 3.55 -0.64
C ILE A 195 -19.37 4.34 -0.35
N ASP A 196 -19.84 5.13 -1.32
CA ASP A 196 -21.01 6.01 -1.15
C ASP A 196 -22.36 5.27 -1.29
N ASN A 197 -22.39 4.14 -2.00
CA ASN A 197 -23.65 3.49 -2.43
C ASN A 197 -23.86 2.06 -1.90
N GLU A 198 -22.83 1.38 -1.38
CA GLU A 198 -23.00 0.03 -0.84
C GLU A 198 -23.40 0.07 0.65
N PRO A 199 -24.56 -0.51 1.04
CA PRO A 199 -25.01 -0.48 2.44
C PRO A 199 -24.13 -1.35 3.36
N ASN A 200 -23.48 -2.38 2.82
CA ASN A 200 -22.61 -3.30 3.53
C ASN A 200 -21.22 -3.27 2.91
N LEU A 201 -20.39 -2.33 3.34
CA LEU A 201 -19.06 -2.14 2.77
C LEU A 201 -18.16 -3.34 3.00
N HIS A 202 -17.52 -3.81 1.92
CA HIS A 202 -16.41 -4.74 2.00
C HIS A 202 -15.32 -4.18 2.94
N PRO A 203 -14.66 -4.97 3.81
CA PRO A 203 -13.68 -4.44 4.77
C PRO A 203 -12.57 -3.59 4.13
N GLN A 204 -12.07 -4.01 2.97
CA GLN A 204 -11.12 -3.22 2.17
C GLN A 204 -11.66 -1.83 1.76
N LEU A 205 -12.96 -1.68 1.47
CA LEU A 205 -13.57 -0.36 1.20
C LEU A 205 -13.69 0.47 2.47
N GLN A 206 -13.91 -0.16 3.63
CA GLN A 206 -13.89 0.53 4.92
C GLN A 206 -12.49 1.09 5.23
N LEU A 207 -11.43 0.35 4.87
CA LEU A 207 -10.04 0.83 4.97
C LEU A 207 -9.79 2.01 4.02
N VAL A 208 -10.25 1.96 2.77
CA VAL A 208 -10.15 3.09 1.83
C VAL A 208 -10.85 4.33 2.40
N SER A 209 -12.05 4.18 2.95
CA SER A 209 -12.78 5.27 3.61
C SER A 209 -11.98 5.84 4.80
N SER A 210 -11.37 4.98 5.61
CA SER A 210 -10.52 5.39 6.73
C SER A 210 -9.29 6.16 6.26
N PHE A 211 -8.63 5.75 5.17
CA PHE A 211 -7.51 6.48 4.59
C PHE A 211 -7.90 7.86 4.07
N ASN A 212 -9.09 8.01 3.49
CA ASN A 212 -9.62 9.32 3.08
C ASN A 212 -9.81 10.24 4.30
N GLN A 213 -10.39 9.75 5.39
CA GLN A 213 -10.54 10.52 6.63
C GLN A 213 -9.19 10.95 7.22
N VAL A 214 -8.19 10.06 7.19
CA VAL A 214 -6.82 10.39 7.62
C VAL A 214 -6.20 11.45 6.70
N SER A 215 -6.42 11.37 5.39
CA SER A 215 -5.96 12.37 4.42
C SER A 215 -6.60 13.73 4.64
N ASP A 216 -7.92 13.78 4.87
CA ASP A 216 -8.65 15.01 5.16
C ASP A 216 -8.16 15.64 6.48
N TYR A 217 -7.96 14.81 7.52
CA TYR A 217 -7.40 15.26 8.78
C TYR A 217 -6.00 15.89 8.60
N ALA A 218 -5.10 15.21 7.87
CA ALA A 218 -3.77 15.71 7.60
C ALA A 218 -3.80 17.01 6.77
N THR A 219 -4.67 17.09 5.77
CA THR A 219 -4.88 18.30 4.95
C THR A 219 -5.36 19.48 5.79
N ASN A 220 -6.35 19.25 6.65
CA ASN A 220 -6.89 20.30 7.53
C ASN A 220 -5.86 20.80 8.54
N GLN A 221 -4.99 19.91 9.03
CA GLN A 221 -3.96 20.27 10.00
C GLN A 221 -2.76 20.99 9.36
N CYS A 222 -2.37 20.61 8.14
CA CYS A 222 -1.10 21.03 7.53
C CYS A 222 -1.25 22.02 6.37
N GLY A 223 -2.46 22.19 5.83
CA GLY A 223 -2.69 23.01 4.64
C GLY A 223 -1.84 22.53 3.47
N SER A 224 -1.00 23.42 2.92
CA SER A 224 -0.11 23.11 1.79
C SER A 224 1.28 22.59 2.21
N ASP A 225 1.58 22.47 3.51
CA ASP A 225 2.86 21.92 3.98
C ASP A 225 2.89 20.40 3.79
N LYS A 226 3.64 19.96 2.77
CA LYS A 226 3.78 18.56 2.39
C LYS A 226 4.51 17.72 3.45
N ASN A 227 5.50 18.31 4.13
CA ASN A 227 6.27 17.58 5.13
C ASN A 227 5.40 17.34 6.37
N CYS A 228 4.71 18.38 6.82
CA CYS A 228 3.69 18.25 7.86
C CYS A 228 2.63 17.21 7.46
N PHE A 229 2.10 17.28 6.23
CA PHE A 229 1.07 16.36 5.76
C PHE A 229 1.55 14.91 5.87
N LEU A 230 2.74 14.60 5.35
CA LEU A 230 3.27 13.24 5.35
C LEU A 230 3.51 12.73 6.77
N ASP A 231 4.07 13.55 7.65
CA ASP A 231 4.32 13.19 9.05
C ASP A 231 3.01 12.91 9.80
N VAL A 232 2.00 13.77 9.63
CA VAL A 232 0.67 13.57 10.24
C VAL A 232 -0.02 12.34 9.66
N TYR A 233 0.04 12.13 8.34
CA TYR A 233 -0.58 11.02 7.66
C TYR A 233 -0.01 9.67 8.14
N ILE A 234 1.33 9.52 8.13
CA ILE A 234 2.01 8.32 8.62
C ILE A 234 1.70 8.08 10.09
N LYS A 235 1.75 9.14 10.91
CA LYS A 235 1.40 9.04 12.33
C LYS A 235 -0.01 8.51 12.53
N LYS A 236 -0.99 9.00 11.77
CA LYS A 236 -2.39 8.58 11.90
C LYS A 236 -2.64 7.15 11.43
N ILE A 237 -1.93 6.68 10.39
CA ILE A 237 -1.96 5.26 10.02
C ILE A 237 -1.38 4.40 11.15
N ARG A 238 -0.25 4.81 11.75
CA ARG A 238 0.30 4.11 12.93
C ARG A 238 -0.70 4.09 14.07
N ASP A 239 -1.29 5.23 14.43
CA ASP A 239 -2.29 5.33 15.49
C ASP A 239 -3.48 4.37 15.23
N MET A 240 -3.94 4.26 13.99
CA MET A 240 -5.00 3.32 13.59
C MET A 240 -4.62 1.86 13.86
N VAL A 241 -3.40 1.45 13.51
CA VAL A 241 -2.90 0.09 13.78
C VAL A 241 -2.72 -0.15 15.28
N TYR A 242 -2.09 0.80 15.98
CA TYR A 242 -1.81 0.69 17.43
C TYR A 242 -3.08 0.68 18.29
N ALA A 243 -4.15 1.34 17.83
CA ALA A 243 -5.43 1.35 18.53
C ALA A 243 -6.27 0.09 18.29
N ASN A 244 -5.94 -0.75 17.31
CA ASN A 244 -6.73 -1.91 16.94
C ASN A 244 -6.40 -3.13 17.81
N PRO A 245 -7.36 -3.68 18.60
CA PRO A 245 -7.12 -4.83 19.47
C PRO A 245 -6.65 -6.09 18.75
N PHE A 246 -7.03 -6.26 17.48
CA PHE A 246 -6.60 -7.39 16.66
C PHE A 246 -5.07 -7.40 16.52
N TYR A 247 -4.48 -6.28 16.09
CA TYR A 247 -3.03 -6.16 15.90
C TYR A 247 -2.27 -6.16 17.24
N GLN A 248 -2.83 -5.56 18.29
CA GLN A 248 -2.25 -5.64 19.63
C GLN A 248 -2.08 -7.10 20.09
N LYS A 249 -3.07 -7.96 19.82
CA LYS A 249 -3.02 -9.39 20.15
C LYS A 249 -2.12 -10.19 19.21
N GLN A 250 -2.10 -9.86 17.91
CA GLN A 250 -1.24 -10.53 16.93
C GLN A 250 0.24 -10.26 17.21
N CYS A 251 0.58 -9.07 17.68
CA CYS A 251 1.95 -8.61 17.89
C CYS A 251 2.48 -8.75 19.33
N SER A 252 1.67 -9.30 20.25
CA SER A 252 2.08 -9.60 21.63
C SER A 252 2.77 -10.95 21.76
#